data_AF-A0A2M9HBL6-F1
#
_entry.id   AF-A0A2M9HBL6-F1
#
_cell.length_a   1.000
_cell.length_b   1.000
_cell.length_c   1.000
_cell.angle_alpha   90.00
_cell.angle_beta   90.00
_cell.angle_gamma   90.00
#
_symmetry.space_group_name_H-M   'P 1'
#
loop_
_entity.id
_entity.type
_entity.pdbx_description
1 polymer ?
#
loop_
_entity_poly.entity_id
_entity_poly.type
_entity_poly.pdbx_seq_one_letter_code
_entity_poly.pdbx_strand_id
1 'polypeptide(L)'
;MKGSLFKKGFAALASLAVGISGLALGVTAANAAVALPTTTTVTLNATDEAQFTGHTYKVTKVANYAVTSGAAGVTTPTGNETTYREALKAAGVTGVPTTGDPLEWAVENNKLDQSGTGNWLGNGTTRKFADYLAAHLTLTNLDASKVTGTGTSRTVDLGSVGLWLIVDQAPSQSSTKALPILVGTPWTKADGLTEDLSAGTVEMKNQLPTVTKDVDNVTPSKGKDVTYTLNSNVPNYVGYRVKNYTYRLVDKFAPKDAPSKVNYTGEFPSVKIGDDTLTANDYTVTYYTDEAMTAVTTDAKKAVAFRIDFSDYIQKQFTGTVADDSVFYSEALAGKPVIVKYKVHVNAALGTTGVINTPGVEYSNKPGEENDKDKPGYNPGPEKKIFNFPVKIIKTDKTTGQKLADAEFTVTGPDGATWSGKTGSNGELSLDGLGGIFLPDADAGNFSFSHTYTVEETKAPAGHVLPSDATFKFTISGKITGTGADATVTDLKYTLASGGGLQSFATVDSAKATITLQNAKNITQLPLTGAAGTAMFVTLGLVLAGAAFAVHTKSRSASRALRR
;
A
#
# COMPACT_ATOMS: atom_id res chain seq x y z
N MET A 1 53.27 -6.19 -0.56
CA MET A 1 52.37 -7.00 -1.41
C MET A 1 51.51 -7.84 -0.47
N LYS A 2 50.43 -7.33 0.13
CA LYS A 2 49.03 -7.21 -0.33
C LYS A 2 48.45 -8.49 -0.97
N GLY A 3 47.38 -9.00 -0.33
CA GLY A 3 46.53 -10.12 -0.74
C GLY A 3 46.20 -11.03 0.46
N SER A 4 45.53 -10.52 1.49
CA SER A 4 44.07 -10.66 1.72
C SER A 4 43.60 -12.11 1.85
N LEU A 5 43.06 -12.47 3.02
CA LEU A 5 41.92 -13.39 3.17
C LEU A 5 41.37 -13.20 4.60
N PHE A 6 40.55 -12.16 4.74
CA PHE A 6 39.76 -11.91 5.94
C PHE A 6 38.71 -13.01 6.08
N LYS A 7 38.80 -13.74 7.18
CA LYS A 7 37.79 -14.66 7.70
C LYS A 7 36.60 -13.88 8.25
N LYS A 8 35.41 -14.40 7.95
CA LYS A 8 34.15 -14.39 8.72
C LYS A 8 33.39 -13.07 8.84
N GLY A 9 32.12 -13.15 8.43
CA GLY A 9 31.04 -12.34 8.97
C GLY A 9 29.96 -12.04 7.95
N PHE A 10 29.01 -12.96 7.75
CA PHE A 10 27.58 -12.64 7.59
C PHE A 10 26.76 -13.89 7.93
N ALA A 11 25.91 -13.74 8.95
CA ALA A 11 24.87 -14.67 9.32
C ALA A 11 23.58 -14.27 8.63
N ALA A 12 22.74 -15.28 8.37
CA ALA A 12 21.33 -15.24 8.01
C ALA A 12 20.98 -14.83 6.56
N LEU A 13 20.12 -15.67 5.95
CA LEU A 13 19.32 -15.46 4.74
C LEU A 13 20.05 -15.53 3.39
N ALA A 14 20.41 -16.75 2.98
CA ALA A 14 20.44 -17.17 1.58
C ALA A 14 20.61 -18.70 1.50
N SER A 15 19.53 -19.48 1.45
CA SER A 15 19.59 -20.87 1.00
C SER A 15 18.72 -21.04 -0.25
N LEU A 16 19.21 -20.58 -1.40
CA LEU A 16 18.84 -21.20 -2.66
C LEU A 16 19.74 -22.43 -2.86
N ALA A 17 19.51 -23.47 -2.08
CA ALA A 17 20.41 -24.60 -2.08
C ALA A 17 19.97 -25.65 -3.12
N VAL A 18 20.25 -25.40 -4.41
CA VAL A 18 20.69 -26.51 -5.27
C VAL A 18 22.19 -26.65 -5.01
N GLY A 19 22.53 -27.24 -3.87
CA GLY A 19 23.91 -27.46 -3.42
C GLY A 19 24.60 -28.63 -4.11
N ILE A 20 24.28 -28.93 -5.37
CA ILE A 20 24.89 -30.06 -6.07
C ILE A 20 26.08 -29.63 -6.96
N SER A 21 26.13 -28.37 -7.42
CA SER A 21 27.29 -27.82 -8.14
C SER A 21 28.43 -27.44 -7.18
N GLY A 22 29.17 -28.43 -6.73
CA GLY A 22 30.32 -28.26 -5.83
C GLY A 22 31.08 -29.52 -5.50
N LEU A 23 30.87 -30.62 -6.24
CA LEU A 23 31.57 -31.89 -6.07
C LEU A 23 33.07 -31.76 -6.39
N ALA A 24 33.84 -31.23 -5.44
CA ALA A 24 35.27 -31.47 -5.38
C ALA A 24 35.49 -32.87 -4.79
N LEU A 25 35.54 -33.87 -5.67
CA LEU A 25 35.98 -35.22 -5.34
C LEU A 25 37.51 -35.19 -5.05
N GLY A 26 37.89 -34.92 -3.80
CA GLY A 26 39.29 -34.80 -3.38
C GLY A 26 39.57 -35.47 -2.04
N VAL A 27 40.42 -36.50 -2.06
CA VAL A 27 40.64 -37.49 -1.00
C VAL A 27 41.59 -37.00 0.12
N THR A 28 41.36 -37.55 1.31
CA THR A 28 42.29 -37.86 2.43
C THR A 28 42.22 -36.97 3.69
N ALA A 29 41.57 -37.51 4.73
CA ALA A 29 42.20 -37.92 6.00
C ALA A 29 41.10 -38.24 7.03
N ALA A 30 41.17 -39.45 7.62
CA ALA A 30 40.53 -39.92 8.85
C ALA A 30 39.38 -39.07 9.43
N ASN A 31 38.22 -39.07 8.78
CA ASN A 31 36.96 -38.56 9.33
C ASN A 31 35.85 -39.50 8.84
N ALA A 32 34.76 -39.65 9.60
CA ALA A 32 33.72 -40.67 9.47
C ALA A 32 33.35 -41.06 8.02
N ALA A 33 33.16 -42.36 7.75
CA ALA A 33 32.69 -42.83 6.45
C ALA A 33 31.40 -42.09 6.06
N VAL A 34 31.36 -41.53 4.85
CA VAL A 34 30.18 -40.84 4.33
C VAL A 34 29.00 -41.80 4.37
N ALA A 35 27.94 -41.41 5.07
CA ALA A 35 26.72 -42.18 5.21
C ALA A 35 25.61 -41.60 4.31
N LEU A 36 24.68 -42.47 3.91
CA LEU A 36 23.41 -42.00 3.35
C LEU A 36 22.61 -41.32 4.47
N PRO A 37 22.01 -40.15 4.19
CA PRO A 37 21.18 -39.47 5.18
C PRO A 37 19.89 -40.26 5.43
N THR A 38 19.21 -39.97 6.54
CA THR A 38 17.95 -40.63 6.91
C THR A 38 16.74 -39.69 6.93
N THR A 39 16.97 -38.38 6.96
CA THR A 39 15.89 -37.37 7.00
C THR A 39 15.14 -37.31 5.67
N THR A 40 13.84 -37.60 5.69
CA THR A 40 12.96 -37.60 4.50
C THR A 40 12.18 -36.29 4.31
N THR A 41 12.33 -35.36 5.23
CA THR A 41 11.57 -34.12 5.27
C THR A 41 12.37 -32.95 4.70
N VAL A 42 11.65 -31.99 4.12
CA VAL A 42 12.18 -30.67 3.75
C VAL A 42 11.34 -29.58 4.38
N THR A 43 11.92 -28.39 4.54
CA THR A 43 11.24 -27.21 5.05
C THR A 43 11.01 -26.21 3.93
N LEU A 44 9.76 -25.82 3.73
CA LEU A 44 9.36 -24.70 2.87
C LEU A 44 9.12 -23.48 3.77
N ASN A 45 9.83 -22.40 3.51
CA ASN A 45 9.68 -21.12 4.20
C ASN A 45 9.06 -20.10 3.25
N ALA A 46 8.30 -19.16 3.78
CA ALA A 46 7.72 -18.05 3.03
C ALA A 46 7.91 -16.74 3.79
N THR A 47 7.69 -15.62 3.12
CA THR A 47 7.71 -14.30 3.78
C THR A 47 6.40 -13.98 4.49
N ASP A 48 5.30 -14.59 4.04
CA ASP A 48 3.95 -14.44 4.60
C ASP A 48 3.22 -15.79 4.64
N GLU A 49 2.42 -16.04 5.66
CA GLU A 49 1.64 -17.29 5.77
C GLU A 49 0.61 -17.44 4.64
N ALA A 50 0.09 -16.34 4.09
CA ALA A 50 -0.85 -16.36 2.97
C ALA A 50 -0.27 -17.03 1.71
N GLN A 51 1.06 -17.15 1.60
CA GLN A 51 1.74 -17.89 0.55
C GLN A 51 1.57 -19.42 0.66
N PHE A 52 1.06 -19.94 1.77
CA PHE A 52 0.70 -21.35 1.91
C PHE A 52 -0.82 -21.59 1.83
N THR A 53 -1.64 -20.56 2.01
CA THR A 53 -3.10 -20.69 2.08
C THR A 53 -3.68 -21.18 0.76
N GLY A 54 -4.33 -22.35 0.79
CA GLY A 54 -5.02 -22.93 -0.38
C GLY A 54 -4.11 -23.61 -1.41
N HIS A 55 -2.79 -23.62 -1.20
CA HIS A 55 -1.84 -24.30 -2.09
C HIS A 55 -1.83 -25.82 -1.85
N THR A 56 -1.70 -26.58 -2.94
CA THR A 56 -1.52 -28.04 -2.91
C THR A 56 -0.38 -28.41 -3.83
N TYR A 57 0.29 -29.53 -3.56
CA TYR A 57 1.52 -29.89 -4.27
C TYR A 57 1.41 -31.27 -4.91
N LYS A 58 2.07 -31.43 -6.05
CA LYS A 58 2.50 -32.73 -6.53
C LYS A 58 4.00 -32.87 -6.39
N VAL A 59 4.47 -34.10 -6.25
CA VAL A 59 5.89 -34.40 -6.09
C VAL A 59 6.32 -35.53 -7.02
N THR A 60 7.61 -35.57 -7.33
CA THR A 60 8.25 -36.76 -7.89
C THR A 60 9.73 -36.79 -7.48
N LYS A 61 10.29 -37.99 -7.32
CA LYS A 61 11.70 -38.16 -6.98
C LYS A 61 12.54 -37.97 -8.23
N VAL A 62 13.47 -37.02 -8.20
CA VAL A 62 14.33 -36.63 -9.32
C VAL A 62 15.71 -37.29 -9.26
N ALA A 63 16.18 -37.63 -8.06
CA ALA A 63 17.43 -38.38 -7.93
C ALA A 63 17.46 -39.24 -6.68
N ASN A 64 18.15 -40.37 -6.76
CA ASN A 64 18.55 -41.15 -5.59
C ASN A 64 19.88 -40.60 -5.07
N TYR A 65 20.04 -40.58 -3.74
CA TYR A 65 21.34 -40.37 -3.13
C TYR A 65 22.13 -41.68 -3.16
N ALA A 66 23.41 -41.58 -3.49
CA ALA A 66 24.31 -42.72 -3.58
C ALA A 66 25.66 -42.40 -2.93
N VAL A 67 26.28 -43.40 -2.31
CA VAL A 67 27.66 -43.32 -1.83
C VAL A 67 28.49 -44.33 -2.60
N THR A 68 29.39 -43.85 -3.45
CA THR A 68 30.26 -44.69 -4.29
C THR A 68 31.71 -44.47 -3.88
N SER A 69 32.38 -45.52 -3.42
CA SER A 69 33.79 -45.45 -2.97
C SER A 69 34.09 -44.35 -1.93
N GLY A 70 33.13 -44.08 -1.04
CA GLY A 70 33.25 -43.05 0.00
C GLY A 70 32.92 -41.63 -0.46
N ALA A 71 32.49 -41.44 -1.70
CA ALA A 71 32.00 -40.16 -2.22
C ALA A 71 30.47 -40.15 -2.31
N ALA A 72 29.87 -39.07 -1.81
CA ALA A 72 28.45 -38.79 -2.01
C ALA A 72 28.17 -38.37 -3.45
N GLY A 73 27.04 -38.81 -4.00
CA GLY A 73 26.61 -38.48 -5.35
C GLY A 73 25.10 -38.67 -5.53
N VAL A 74 24.64 -38.39 -6.75
CA VAL A 74 23.25 -38.57 -7.14
C VAL A 74 23.14 -39.46 -8.37
N THR A 75 22.10 -40.28 -8.45
CA THR A 75 21.79 -41.07 -9.64
C THR A 75 20.39 -40.80 -10.15
N THR A 76 20.25 -40.83 -11.47
CA THR A 76 18.98 -40.70 -12.19
C THR A 76 18.08 -41.89 -11.84
N PRO A 77 16.79 -41.67 -11.52
CA PRO A 77 15.85 -42.76 -11.32
C PRO A 77 15.75 -43.62 -12.58
N THR A 78 15.83 -44.94 -12.40
CA THR A 78 15.86 -45.91 -13.50
C THR A 78 14.70 -45.70 -14.49
N GLY A 79 15.03 -45.63 -15.78
CA GLY A 79 14.06 -45.49 -16.87
C GLY A 79 13.77 -44.04 -17.27
N ASN A 80 14.32 -43.04 -16.58
CA ASN A 80 14.14 -41.62 -16.91
C ASN A 80 15.33 -41.00 -17.66
N GLU A 81 16.37 -41.77 -17.98
CA GLU A 81 17.63 -41.26 -18.52
C GLU A 81 17.43 -40.47 -19.82
N THR A 82 16.54 -40.95 -20.71
CA THR A 82 16.19 -40.24 -21.96
C THR A 82 15.58 -38.87 -21.66
N THR A 83 14.55 -38.82 -20.81
CA THR A 83 13.86 -37.57 -20.42
C THR A 83 14.82 -36.56 -19.81
N TYR A 84 15.80 -37.01 -19.01
CA TYR A 84 16.78 -36.13 -18.38
C TYR A 84 17.77 -35.57 -19.39
N ARG A 85 18.20 -36.36 -20.36
CA ARG A 85 19.02 -35.86 -21.48
C ARG A 85 18.27 -34.82 -22.30
N GLU A 86 16.98 -35.03 -22.55
CA GLU A 86 16.13 -34.06 -23.24
C GLU A 86 15.94 -32.80 -22.41
N ALA A 87 15.70 -32.92 -21.10
CA ALA A 87 15.60 -31.80 -20.18
C ALA A 87 16.88 -30.94 -20.17
N LEU A 88 18.06 -31.58 -20.10
CA LEU A 88 19.35 -30.89 -20.16
C LEU A 88 19.53 -30.15 -21.50
N LYS A 89 19.19 -30.79 -22.62
CA LYS A 89 19.24 -30.15 -23.95
C LYS A 89 18.28 -28.98 -24.05
N ALA A 90 17.04 -29.14 -23.59
CA ALA A 90 16.03 -28.08 -23.55
C ALA A 90 16.47 -26.91 -22.64
N ALA A 91 17.22 -27.21 -21.58
CA ALA A 91 17.85 -26.21 -20.72
C ALA A 91 19.05 -25.48 -21.36
N GLY A 92 19.45 -25.87 -22.57
CA GLY A 92 20.57 -25.29 -23.30
C GLY A 92 21.93 -25.91 -22.96
N VAL A 93 21.96 -27.04 -22.24
CA VAL A 93 23.20 -27.75 -21.93
C VAL A 93 23.76 -28.39 -23.19
N THR A 94 25.00 -28.06 -23.53
CA THR A 94 25.74 -28.66 -24.64
C THR A 94 26.60 -29.83 -24.16
N GLY A 95 26.85 -30.79 -25.06
CA GLY A 95 27.71 -31.95 -24.77
C GLY A 95 27.07 -33.01 -23.88
N VAL A 96 25.74 -33.01 -23.74
CA VAL A 96 25.00 -34.04 -22.99
C VAL A 96 25.37 -35.43 -23.54
N PRO A 97 25.90 -36.35 -22.71
CA PRO A 97 26.38 -37.64 -23.18
C PRO A 97 25.25 -38.50 -23.72
N THR A 98 25.58 -39.54 -24.49
CA THR A 98 24.60 -40.52 -25.01
C THR A 98 24.50 -41.77 -24.14
N THR A 99 25.52 -42.04 -23.33
CA THR A 99 25.61 -43.16 -22.37
C THR A 99 25.93 -42.65 -20.96
N GLY A 100 25.86 -43.52 -19.94
CA GLY A 100 26.10 -43.15 -18.54
C GLY A 100 24.93 -42.43 -17.86
N ASP A 101 25.03 -42.10 -16.59
CA ASP A 101 23.97 -41.39 -15.85
C ASP A 101 23.96 -39.89 -16.24
N PRO A 102 22.85 -39.37 -16.80
CA PRO A 102 22.82 -37.99 -17.29
C PRO A 102 22.83 -36.95 -16.16
N LEU A 103 22.24 -37.25 -15.00
CA LEU A 103 22.19 -36.31 -13.88
C LEU A 103 23.52 -36.28 -13.13
N GLU A 104 24.11 -37.45 -12.88
CA GLU A 104 25.46 -37.58 -12.31
C GLU A 104 26.46 -36.77 -13.17
N TRP A 105 26.46 -36.99 -14.49
CA TRP A 105 27.32 -36.25 -15.40
C TRP A 105 27.07 -34.73 -15.35
N ALA A 106 25.80 -34.29 -15.36
CA ALA A 106 25.46 -32.88 -15.35
C ALA A 106 25.96 -32.18 -14.08
N VAL A 107 25.88 -32.88 -12.95
CA VAL A 107 26.37 -32.42 -11.65
C VAL A 107 27.90 -32.37 -11.64
N GLU A 108 28.59 -33.45 -12.02
CA GLU A 108 30.06 -33.52 -12.06
C GLU A 108 30.67 -32.45 -12.97
N ASN A 109 29.98 -32.12 -14.06
CA ASN A 109 30.46 -31.16 -15.06
C ASN A 109 29.91 -29.74 -14.82
N ASN A 110 29.32 -29.47 -13.66
CA ASN A 110 28.78 -28.16 -13.27
C ASN A 110 27.84 -27.55 -14.34
N LYS A 111 26.99 -28.39 -14.95
CA LYS A 111 26.04 -27.97 -15.99
C LYS A 111 24.75 -27.38 -15.45
N LEU A 112 24.49 -27.55 -14.16
CA LEU A 112 23.35 -26.98 -13.44
C LEU A 112 23.84 -25.78 -12.62
N ASP A 113 23.24 -24.62 -12.88
CA ASP A 113 23.59 -23.37 -12.21
C ASP A 113 23.06 -23.31 -10.77
N GLN A 114 23.85 -22.72 -9.87
CA GLN A 114 23.40 -22.33 -8.55
C GLN A 114 23.00 -20.86 -8.57
N SER A 115 21.84 -20.56 -8.04
CA SER A 115 21.33 -19.20 -7.95
C SER A 115 21.69 -18.60 -6.58
N GLY A 116 22.97 -18.23 -6.42
CA GLY A 116 23.52 -17.66 -5.18
C GLY A 116 23.28 -16.16 -4.97
N THR A 117 22.87 -15.41 -6.00
CA THR A 117 22.72 -13.95 -5.93
C THR A 117 21.56 -13.50 -6.81
N GLY A 118 20.55 -12.83 -6.23
CA GLY A 118 19.63 -11.87 -6.87
C GLY A 118 18.74 -12.35 -8.04
N ASN A 119 19.31 -13.06 -9.02
CA ASN A 119 18.66 -13.61 -10.21
C ASN A 119 17.90 -14.90 -9.89
N TRP A 120 17.23 -14.97 -8.76
CA TRP A 120 16.33 -16.05 -8.38
C TRP A 120 15.21 -16.28 -9.43
N LEU A 121 15.03 -15.34 -10.34
CA LEU A 121 13.90 -15.23 -11.25
C LEU A 121 14.27 -15.54 -12.72
N GLY A 122 15.56 -15.74 -13.03
CA GLY A 122 16.08 -15.80 -14.40
C GLY A 122 15.79 -17.07 -15.22
N ASN A 123 16.22 -17.02 -16.49
CA ASN A 123 16.18 -18.10 -17.50
C ASN A 123 17.30 -19.16 -17.30
N GLY A 124 17.65 -19.43 -16.03
CA GLY A 124 18.77 -20.28 -15.63
C GLY A 124 18.62 -21.73 -16.07
N THR A 125 19.73 -22.43 -16.21
CA THR A 125 19.76 -23.80 -16.74
C THR A 125 19.00 -24.77 -15.83
N THR A 126 19.21 -24.70 -14.52
CA THR A 126 18.51 -25.51 -13.52
C THR A 126 17.01 -25.24 -13.51
N ARG A 127 16.60 -24.00 -13.77
CA ARG A 127 15.18 -23.66 -13.85
C ARG A 127 14.51 -24.27 -15.08
N LYS A 128 15.10 -24.11 -16.27
CA LYS A 128 14.58 -24.76 -17.49
C LYS A 128 14.54 -26.28 -17.35
N PHE A 129 15.55 -26.85 -16.70
CA PHE A 129 15.60 -28.27 -16.39
C PHE A 129 14.42 -28.67 -15.49
N ALA A 130 14.17 -27.95 -14.39
CA ALA A 130 13.03 -28.19 -13.50
C ALA A 130 11.67 -28.03 -14.19
N ASP A 131 11.49 -26.98 -15.00
CA ASP A 131 10.27 -26.72 -15.76
C ASP A 131 10.01 -27.85 -16.77
N TYR A 132 11.04 -28.32 -17.47
CA TYR A 132 10.94 -29.46 -18.38
C TYR A 132 10.53 -30.74 -17.64
N LEU A 133 11.19 -31.06 -16.52
CA LEU A 133 10.85 -32.24 -15.72
C LEU A 133 9.42 -32.17 -15.18
N ALA A 134 8.95 -31.00 -14.74
CA ALA A 134 7.58 -30.81 -14.26
C ALA A 134 6.52 -31.11 -15.34
N ALA A 135 6.85 -30.85 -16.60
CA ALA A 135 5.97 -31.11 -17.74
C ALA A 135 6.04 -32.56 -18.28
N HIS A 136 7.14 -33.28 -18.07
CA HIS A 136 7.41 -34.57 -18.73
C HIS A 136 7.52 -35.76 -17.78
N LEU A 137 7.68 -35.54 -16.47
CA LEU A 137 7.67 -36.62 -15.48
C LEU A 137 6.26 -36.89 -14.94
N THR A 138 6.04 -38.14 -14.54
CA THR A 138 4.86 -38.50 -13.76
C THR A 138 4.97 -37.91 -12.35
N LEU A 139 4.01 -37.07 -12.00
CA LEU A 139 3.90 -36.42 -10.69
C LEU A 139 2.77 -37.07 -9.87
N THR A 140 2.99 -37.25 -8.56
CA THR A 140 1.98 -37.78 -7.62
C THR A 140 1.46 -36.67 -6.71
N ASN A 141 0.18 -36.70 -6.35
CA ASN A 141 -0.37 -35.75 -5.37
C ASN A 141 0.29 -35.97 -4.02
N LEU A 142 0.79 -34.90 -3.42
CA LEU A 142 1.28 -34.91 -2.05
C LEU A 142 0.06 -34.89 -1.11
N ASP A 143 -0.03 -35.89 -0.24
CA ASP A 143 -1.06 -35.92 0.80
C ASP A 143 -0.92 -34.71 1.72
N ALA A 144 -2.02 -33.99 1.97
CA ALA A 144 -2.04 -32.84 2.87
C ALA A 144 -1.56 -33.20 4.29
N SER A 145 -1.74 -34.45 4.74
CA SER A 145 -1.22 -34.93 6.03
C SER A 145 0.32 -34.92 6.12
N LYS A 146 1.00 -34.89 4.98
CA LYS A 146 2.46 -34.82 4.85
C LYS A 146 3.00 -33.39 4.84
N VAL A 147 2.12 -32.39 4.86
CA VAL A 147 2.48 -30.97 4.98
C VAL A 147 2.04 -30.48 6.34
N THR A 148 3.01 -30.23 7.23
CA THR A 148 2.77 -29.82 8.62
C THR A 148 3.43 -28.48 8.94
N GLY A 149 3.09 -27.86 10.07
CA GLY A 149 3.62 -26.55 10.47
C GLY A 149 2.60 -25.42 10.35
N THR A 150 2.93 -24.26 10.90
CA THR A 150 2.08 -23.07 10.99
C THR A 150 2.88 -21.79 10.68
N GLY A 151 2.20 -20.68 10.41
CA GLY A 151 2.87 -19.40 10.14
C GLY A 151 3.61 -19.44 8.80
N THR A 152 4.84 -18.91 8.79
CA THR A 152 5.66 -18.76 7.58
C THR A 152 6.52 -19.99 7.23
N SER A 153 6.30 -21.14 7.88
CA SER A 153 7.08 -22.34 7.60
C SER A 153 6.20 -23.59 7.53
N ARG A 154 6.53 -24.50 6.61
CA ARG A 154 5.89 -25.82 6.44
C ARG A 154 6.96 -26.90 6.32
N THR A 155 6.76 -28.01 7.02
CA THR A 155 7.56 -29.23 6.85
C THR A 155 6.82 -30.18 5.93
N VAL A 156 7.51 -30.65 4.90
CA VAL A 156 7.00 -31.57 3.88
C VAL A 156 7.72 -32.91 4.02
N ASP A 157 6.98 -33.98 4.31
CA ASP A 157 7.52 -35.35 4.30
C ASP A 157 7.40 -35.97 2.91
N LEU A 158 8.55 -36.26 2.30
CA LEU A 158 8.67 -36.81 0.95
C LEU A 158 8.75 -38.35 0.96
N GLY A 159 8.75 -38.99 2.13
CA GLY A 159 8.69 -40.44 2.31
C GLY A 159 9.99 -41.20 2.01
N SER A 160 10.97 -40.59 1.33
CA SER A 160 12.34 -41.14 1.20
C SER A 160 13.38 -40.05 0.94
N VAL A 161 14.64 -40.35 1.27
CA VAL A 161 15.77 -39.44 1.01
C VAL A 161 16.08 -39.33 -0.49
N GLY A 162 16.45 -38.14 -0.95
CA GLY A 162 16.83 -37.91 -2.34
C GLY A 162 16.63 -36.48 -2.81
N LEU A 163 16.84 -36.24 -4.09
CA LEU A 163 16.44 -35.01 -4.77
C LEU A 163 14.99 -35.14 -5.25
N TRP A 164 14.18 -34.14 -4.99
CA TRP A 164 12.75 -34.12 -5.30
C TRP A 164 12.36 -32.88 -6.09
N LEU A 165 11.38 -33.05 -6.96
CA LEU A 165 10.65 -31.98 -7.62
C LEU A 165 9.31 -31.82 -6.92
N ILE A 166 9.03 -30.61 -6.43
CA ILE A 166 7.75 -30.20 -5.85
C ILE A 166 7.11 -29.19 -6.80
N VAL A 167 5.88 -29.48 -7.23
CA VAL A 167 5.11 -28.67 -8.17
C VAL A 167 3.82 -28.23 -7.49
N ASP A 168 3.73 -26.95 -7.16
CA ASP A 168 2.47 -26.33 -6.76
C ASP A 168 1.41 -26.56 -7.84
N GLN A 169 0.16 -26.80 -7.47
CA GLN A 169 -0.90 -27.17 -8.40
C GLN A 169 -1.84 -26.01 -8.74
N ALA A 170 -1.98 -25.03 -7.85
CA ALA A 170 -2.95 -23.96 -8.07
C ALA A 170 -2.51 -22.66 -7.39
N PRO A 171 -2.74 -21.51 -8.04
CA PRO A 171 -2.68 -20.25 -7.32
C PRO A 171 -3.81 -20.21 -6.29
N SER A 172 -3.60 -19.46 -5.21
CA SER A 172 -4.69 -19.11 -4.30
C SER A 172 -5.30 -17.77 -4.71
N GLN A 173 -6.39 -17.38 -4.06
CA GLN A 173 -6.93 -16.02 -4.19
C GLN A 173 -5.89 -14.97 -3.76
N SER A 174 -4.99 -15.33 -2.86
CA SER A 174 -4.08 -14.41 -2.18
C SER A 174 -2.67 -14.42 -2.74
N SER A 175 -2.20 -15.52 -3.33
CA SER A 175 -0.82 -15.65 -3.79
C SER A 175 -0.69 -16.37 -5.13
N THR A 176 0.40 -16.09 -5.83
CA THR A 176 0.70 -16.76 -7.10
C THR A 176 1.01 -18.24 -6.88
N LYS A 177 0.87 -19.05 -7.92
CA LYS A 177 1.44 -20.39 -7.93
C LYS A 177 2.97 -20.29 -7.81
N ALA A 178 3.59 -21.16 -7.02
CA ALA A 178 5.03 -21.27 -6.98
C ALA A 178 5.58 -21.89 -8.28
N LEU A 179 6.77 -21.45 -8.68
CA LEU A 179 7.53 -22.12 -9.74
C LEU A 179 7.91 -23.55 -9.29
N PRO A 180 8.18 -24.49 -10.21
CA PRO A 180 8.68 -25.81 -9.85
C PRO A 180 9.92 -25.73 -8.95
N ILE A 181 9.91 -26.51 -7.86
CA ILE A 181 10.93 -26.49 -6.81
C ILE A 181 11.76 -27.77 -6.92
N LEU A 182 13.05 -27.65 -7.18
CA LEU A 182 14.00 -28.74 -6.98
C LEU A 182 14.63 -28.61 -5.59
N VAL A 183 14.47 -29.64 -4.75
CA VAL A 183 14.98 -29.66 -3.37
C VAL A 183 15.48 -31.05 -2.99
N GLY A 184 16.68 -31.10 -2.44
CA GLY A 184 17.21 -32.33 -1.84
C GLY A 184 16.81 -32.44 -0.38
N THR A 185 16.45 -33.64 0.10
CA THR A 185 16.37 -33.87 1.55
C THR A 185 17.74 -33.59 2.21
N PRO A 186 17.79 -33.22 3.51
CA PRO A 186 19.04 -32.88 4.18
C PRO A 186 20.13 -33.93 3.98
N TRP A 187 21.32 -33.48 3.58
CA TRP A 187 22.54 -34.28 3.53
C TRP A 187 23.71 -33.38 3.92
N THR A 188 24.17 -33.53 5.15
CA THR A 188 24.93 -32.51 5.87
C THR A 188 26.26 -33.05 6.39
N LYS A 189 27.09 -32.19 6.97
CA LYS A 189 28.33 -32.59 7.68
C LYS A 189 28.10 -33.65 8.75
N ALA A 190 26.90 -33.72 9.33
CA ALA A 190 26.54 -34.76 10.30
C ALA A 190 26.59 -36.18 9.70
N ASP A 191 26.47 -36.30 8.38
CA ASP A 191 26.49 -37.57 7.63
C ASP A 191 27.90 -37.95 7.13
N GLY A 192 28.95 -37.34 7.70
CA GLY A 192 30.34 -37.59 7.32
C GLY A 192 30.84 -36.80 6.09
N LEU A 193 30.06 -35.83 5.62
CA LEU A 193 30.43 -34.92 4.53
C LEU A 193 31.39 -33.82 5.01
N THR A 194 32.18 -33.28 4.07
CA THR A 194 33.05 -32.11 4.31
C THR A 194 32.28 -30.79 4.29
N GLU A 195 31.20 -30.72 3.50
CA GLU A 195 30.28 -29.59 3.36
C GLU A 195 28.84 -30.08 3.25
N ASP A 196 27.87 -29.24 3.59
CA ASP A 196 26.46 -29.59 3.43
C ASP A 196 26.11 -29.63 1.94
N LEU A 197 25.69 -30.79 1.43
CA LEU A 197 25.24 -30.94 0.04
C LEU A 197 23.78 -30.51 -0.13
N SER A 198 22.96 -30.69 0.90
CA SER A 198 21.62 -30.11 0.98
C SER A 198 21.26 -29.78 2.43
N ALA A 199 20.73 -28.57 2.64
CA ALA A 199 20.13 -28.19 3.92
C ALA A 199 18.69 -28.69 4.08
N GLY A 200 18.04 -29.14 2.99
CA GLY A 200 16.63 -29.50 2.99
C GLY A 200 15.67 -28.34 3.23
N THR A 201 16.08 -27.11 2.88
CA THR A 201 15.29 -25.90 3.06
C THR A 201 15.04 -25.21 1.72
N VAL A 202 13.84 -24.66 1.55
CA VAL A 202 13.42 -23.91 0.37
C VAL A 202 12.76 -22.62 0.83
N GLU A 203 13.18 -21.50 0.27
CA GLU A 203 12.41 -20.26 0.35
C GLU A 203 11.44 -20.23 -0.84
N MET A 204 10.14 -20.19 -0.55
CA MET A 204 9.06 -20.16 -1.52
C MET A 204 9.09 -18.85 -2.29
N LYS A 205 8.88 -18.95 -3.61
CA LYS A 205 9.03 -17.85 -4.57
C LYS A 205 7.71 -17.44 -5.21
N ASN A 206 6.59 -17.96 -4.70
CA ASN A 206 5.30 -17.37 -5.00
C ASN A 206 5.22 -15.97 -4.39
N GLN A 207 4.33 -15.16 -4.94
CA GLN A 207 4.26 -13.74 -4.62
C GLN A 207 2.90 -13.38 -4.07
N LEU A 208 2.88 -12.35 -3.23
CA LEU A 208 1.70 -11.71 -2.68
C LEU A 208 1.69 -10.25 -3.16
N PRO A 209 1.17 -9.96 -4.38
CA PRO A 209 1.01 -8.59 -4.83
C PRO A 209 0.10 -7.81 -3.88
N THR A 210 0.49 -6.60 -3.50
CA THR A 210 -0.27 -5.76 -2.58
C THR A 210 -0.51 -4.38 -3.18
N VAL A 211 -1.53 -3.70 -2.69
CA VAL A 211 -1.76 -2.28 -2.95
C VAL A 211 -2.10 -1.61 -1.63
N THR A 212 -1.56 -0.42 -1.39
CA THR A 212 -1.96 0.46 -0.31
C THR A 212 -2.55 1.74 -0.87
N LYS A 213 -3.25 2.49 -0.02
CA LYS A 213 -3.89 3.74 -0.40
C LYS A 213 -3.64 4.80 0.66
N ASP A 214 -3.32 5.99 0.19
CA ASP A 214 -3.27 7.22 0.99
C ASP A 214 -4.26 8.25 0.45
N VAL A 215 -4.54 9.26 1.27
CA VAL A 215 -5.43 10.37 0.93
C VAL A 215 -4.83 11.67 1.46
N ASP A 216 -4.83 12.71 0.65
CA ASP A 216 -4.21 14.00 0.99
C ASP A 216 -5.06 14.88 1.92
N ASN A 217 -6.29 14.47 2.20
CA ASN A 217 -7.16 15.13 3.16
C ASN A 217 -8.27 14.18 3.63
N VAL A 218 -8.33 13.89 4.94
CA VAL A 218 -9.38 13.01 5.50
C VAL A 218 -10.64 13.75 5.94
N THR A 219 -10.62 15.08 6.03
CA THR A 219 -11.80 15.89 6.38
C THR A 219 -12.19 16.93 5.33
N PRO A 220 -12.31 16.59 4.04
CA PRO A 220 -12.52 17.57 2.98
C PRO A 220 -13.87 18.27 3.06
N SER A 221 -13.90 19.57 2.79
CA SER A 221 -15.15 20.30 2.62
C SER A 221 -15.92 19.85 1.37
N LYS A 222 -17.24 19.93 1.42
CA LYS A 222 -18.09 19.81 0.23
C LYS A 222 -17.67 20.83 -0.84
N GLY A 223 -17.66 20.38 -2.10
CA GLY A 223 -17.22 21.17 -3.25
C GLY A 223 -15.70 21.20 -3.44
N LYS A 224 -14.92 20.48 -2.63
CA LYS A 224 -13.48 20.35 -2.79
C LYS A 224 -13.12 18.99 -3.41
N ASP A 225 -11.97 18.99 -4.06
CA ASP A 225 -11.32 17.77 -4.53
C ASP A 225 -10.38 17.22 -3.45
N VAL A 226 -10.22 15.90 -3.48
CA VAL A 226 -9.29 15.14 -2.66
C VAL A 226 -8.44 14.28 -3.59
N THR A 227 -7.14 14.21 -3.32
CA THR A 227 -6.23 13.32 -4.04
C THR A 227 -6.01 12.05 -3.24
N TYR A 228 -6.33 10.92 -3.86
CA TYR A 228 -5.93 9.62 -3.38
C TYR A 228 -4.64 9.18 -4.08
N THR A 229 -3.80 8.44 -3.38
CA THR A 229 -2.58 7.83 -3.91
C THR A 229 -2.66 6.32 -3.72
N LEU A 230 -2.67 5.53 -4.80
CA LEU A 230 -2.44 4.09 -4.74
C LEU A 230 -0.94 3.83 -4.84
N ASN A 231 -0.42 3.00 -3.93
CA ASN A 231 0.96 2.53 -3.96
C ASN A 231 0.97 1.01 -4.10
N SER A 232 1.79 0.50 -5.01
CA SER A 232 2.01 -0.94 -5.20
C SER A 232 3.45 -1.15 -5.69
N ASN A 233 3.82 -2.38 -6.00
CA ASN A 233 5.06 -2.72 -6.68
C ASN A 233 4.71 -3.62 -7.86
N VAL A 234 5.43 -3.45 -8.98
CA VAL A 234 5.29 -4.36 -10.12
C VAL A 234 5.61 -5.78 -9.64
N PRO A 235 4.65 -6.72 -9.70
CA PRO A 235 4.92 -8.11 -9.33
C PRO A 235 6.03 -8.64 -10.22
N ASN A 236 6.85 -9.56 -9.71
CA ASN A 236 7.75 -10.28 -10.59
C ASN A 236 6.94 -11.06 -11.63
N TYR A 237 7.20 -10.73 -12.90
CA TYR A 237 6.53 -11.28 -14.08
C TYR A 237 7.43 -12.22 -14.87
N VAL A 238 8.66 -12.49 -14.43
CA VAL A 238 9.57 -13.40 -15.11
C VAL A 238 9.03 -14.84 -15.06
N GLY A 239 9.06 -15.52 -16.20
CA GLY A 239 8.47 -16.84 -16.36
C GLY A 239 6.95 -16.83 -16.57
N TYR A 240 6.28 -15.70 -16.51
CA TYR A 240 4.88 -15.60 -16.91
C TYR A 240 4.77 -15.48 -18.42
N ARG A 241 3.68 -15.99 -18.98
CA ARG A 241 3.39 -15.78 -20.40
C ARG A 241 3.22 -14.29 -20.68
N VAL A 242 3.75 -13.85 -21.82
CA VAL A 242 3.68 -12.46 -22.27
C VAL A 242 2.26 -12.14 -22.73
N LYS A 243 1.69 -13.03 -23.55
CA LYS A 243 0.33 -12.91 -24.04
C LYS A 243 -0.65 -12.90 -22.87
N ASN A 244 -1.58 -11.94 -22.88
CA ASN A 244 -2.63 -11.78 -21.87
C ASN A 244 -2.11 -11.56 -20.43
N TYR A 245 -0.82 -11.20 -20.26
CA TYR A 245 -0.31 -10.82 -18.94
C TYR A 245 -1.16 -9.71 -18.35
N THR A 246 -1.49 -9.81 -17.06
CA THR A 246 -2.36 -8.86 -16.37
C THR A 246 -1.65 -8.27 -15.16
N TYR A 247 -1.62 -6.95 -15.08
CA TYR A 247 -1.33 -6.21 -13.86
C TYR A 247 -2.12 -4.90 -13.84
N ARG A 248 -3.07 -4.80 -12.92
CA ARG A 248 -3.99 -3.66 -12.82
C ARG A 248 -4.15 -3.24 -11.37
N LEU A 249 -4.28 -1.94 -11.15
CA LEU A 249 -4.77 -1.41 -9.88
C LEU A 249 -6.25 -1.07 -10.02
N VAL A 250 -6.97 -1.28 -8.94
CA VAL A 250 -8.42 -1.23 -8.89
C VAL A 250 -8.84 -0.33 -7.74
N ASP A 251 -9.91 0.42 -7.96
CA ASP A 251 -10.48 1.31 -6.94
C ASP A 251 -12.00 1.32 -7.00
N LYS A 252 -12.66 1.35 -5.85
CA LYS A 252 -14.12 1.46 -5.78
C LYS A 252 -14.65 2.18 -4.55
N PHE A 253 -15.75 2.89 -4.76
CA PHE A 253 -16.65 3.39 -3.73
C PHE A 253 -17.90 2.50 -3.66
N ALA A 254 -18.58 2.51 -2.51
CA ALA A 254 -19.89 1.88 -2.39
C ALA A 254 -20.94 2.63 -3.25
N PRO A 255 -21.85 1.96 -3.98
CA PRO A 255 -22.89 2.56 -4.81
C PRO A 255 -23.85 3.48 -4.06
N LYS A 256 -23.97 3.31 -2.74
CA LYS A 256 -24.75 4.21 -1.89
C LYS A 256 -24.10 5.59 -1.71
N ASP A 257 -22.80 5.70 -1.96
CA ASP A 257 -22.00 6.90 -1.74
C ASP A 257 -21.50 7.52 -3.05
N ALA A 258 -21.14 6.74 -4.07
CA ALA A 258 -20.79 7.26 -5.40
C ALA A 258 -21.89 6.97 -6.43
N PRO A 259 -22.19 7.90 -7.37
CA PRO A 259 -21.55 9.20 -7.55
C PRO A 259 -22.16 10.33 -6.67
N SER A 260 -23.16 10.03 -5.85
CA SER A 260 -24.02 11.03 -5.21
C SER A 260 -23.33 11.90 -4.15
N LYS A 261 -22.48 11.30 -3.30
CA LYS A 261 -21.71 12.00 -2.27
C LYS A 261 -20.28 12.31 -2.71
N VAL A 262 -19.72 11.47 -3.56
CA VAL A 262 -18.38 11.64 -4.14
C VAL A 262 -18.38 11.14 -5.58
N ASN A 263 -17.54 11.69 -6.44
CA ASN A 263 -17.34 11.16 -7.80
C ASN A 263 -15.87 11.26 -8.23
N TYR A 264 -15.42 10.34 -9.07
CA TYR A 264 -14.13 10.50 -9.73
C TYR A 264 -14.17 11.70 -10.67
N THR A 265 -13.09 12.46 -10.70
CA THR A 265 -12.95 13.63 -11.59
C THR A 265 -12.54 13.23 -13.02
N GLY A 266 -11.90 12.08 -13.17
CA GLY A 266 -11.19 11.68 -14.39
C GLY A 266 -9.71 12.12 -14.41
N GLU A 267 -9.27 12.90 -13.43
CA GLU A 267 -7.90 13.42 -13.37
C GLU A 267 -6.96 12.44 -12.66
N PHE A 268 -5.82 12.17 -13.30
CA PHE A 268 -4.68 11.43 -12.74
C PHE A 268 -3.45 12.33 -12.70
N PRO A 269 -3.24 13.12 -11.62
CA PRO A 269 -2.11 14.06 -11.55
C PRO A 269 -0.73 13.41 -11.70
N SER A 270 -0.58 12.13 -11.40
CA SER A 270 0.68 11.40 -11.52
C SER A 270 0.43 9.91 -11.63
N VAL A 271 1.05 9.26 -12.61
CA VAL A 271 1.14 7.80 -12.73
C VAL A 271 2.60 7.44 -12.95
N LYS A 272 3.17 6.59 -12.11
CA LYS A 272 4.60 6.26 -12.13
C LYS A 272 4.87 4.76 -11.97
N ILE A 273 5.94 4.30 -12.61
CA ILE A 273 6.58 3.00 -12.35
C ILE A 273 8.08 3.25 -12.17
N GLY A 274 8.61 2.98 -10.98
CA GLY A 274 9.93 3.43 -10.59
C GLY A 274 10.03 4.96 -10.64
N ASP A 275 11.09 5.46 -11.27
CA ASP A 275 11.29 6.89 -11.49
C ASP A 275 10.56 7.41 -12.74
N ASP A 276 10.05 6.51 -13.59
CA ASP A 276 9.42 6.86 -14.85
C ASP A 276 8.00 7.40 -14.61
N THR A 277 7.72 8.58 -15.16
CA THR A 277 6.37 9.13 -15.19
C THR A 277 5.69 8.72 -16.48
N LEU A 278 4.59 7.98 -16.34
CA LEU A 278 3.86 7.38 -17.45
C LEU A 278 2.91 8.39 -18.09
N THR A 279 2.65 8.20 -19.38
CA THR A 279 1.68 8.97 -20.15
C THR A 279 0.42 8.14 -20.41
N ALA A 280 -0.64 8.77 -20.92
CA ALA A 280 -1.90 8.07 -21.25
C ALA A 280 -1.76 6.98 -22.33
N ASN A 281 -0.61 6.87 -23.01
CA ASN A 281 -0.30 5.80 -23.97
C ASN A 281 0.38 4.58 -23.30
N ASP A 282 0.74 4.69 -22.02
CA ASP A 282 1.43 3.66 -21.27
C ASP A 282 0.50 2.85 -20.38
N TYR A 283 -0.71 3.35 -20.11
CA TYR A 283 -1.71 2.66 -19.32
C TYR A 283 -3.11 2.96 -19.86
N THR A 284 -4.08 2.13 -19.52
CA THR A 284 -5.49 2.41 -19.82
C THR A 284 -6.29 2.55 -18.54
N VAL A 285 -7.32 3.40 -18.54
CA VAL A 285 -8.25 3.54 -17.42
C VAL A 285 -9.65 3.20 -17.92
N THR A 286 -10.31 2.25 -17.25
CA THR A 286 -11.69 1.87 -17.52
C THR A 286 -12.54 2.16 -16.30
N TYR A 287 -13.67 2.84 -16.50
CA TYR A 287 -14.61 3.23 -15.46
C TYR A 287 -15.86 2.36 -15.48
N TYR A 288 -16.46 2.13 -14.32
CA TYR A 288 -17.61 1.25 -14.15
C TYR A 288 -18.69 1.87 -13.26
N THR A 289 -19.96 1.61 -13.59
CA THR A 289 -21.12 2.08 -12.82
C THR A 289 -21.56 1.12 -11.72
N ASP A 290 -20.95 -0.07 -11.64
CA ASP A 290 -21.21 -1.11 -10.63
C ASP A 290 -19.91 -1.58 -9.95
N GLU A 291 -20.02 -2.07 -8.71
CA GLU A 291 -18.86 -2.58 -7.96
C GLU A 291 -18.25 -3.84 -8.56
N ALA A 292 -19.03 -4.65 -9.29
CA ALA A 292 -18.56 -5.88 -9.92
C ALA A 292 -17.76 -5.60 -11.20
N MET A 293 -17.67 -4.33 -11.63
CA MET A 293 -16.93 -3.87 -12.80
C MET A 293 -17.36 -4.56 -14.09
N THR A 294 -18.67 -4.63 -14.29
CA THR A 294 -19.30 -5.28 -15.46
C THR A 294 -19.94 -4.27 -16.42
N ALA A 295 -20.36 -3.10 -15.95
CA ALA A 295 -21.02 -2.05 -16.73
C ALA A 295 -20.08 -0.85 -16.92
N VAL A 296 -19.45 -0.78 -18.10
CA VAL A 296 -18.49 0.28 -18.46
C VAL A 296 -19.17 1.63 -18.72
N THR A 297 -18.53 2.71 -18.32
CA THR A 297 -18.91 4.09 -18.65
C THR A 297 -17.69 4.88 -19.15
N THR A 298 -17.91 5.84 -20.05
CA THR A 298 -16.89 6.80 -20.48
C THR A 298 -16.88 8.06 -19.60
N ASP A 299 -17.92 8.26 -18.79
CA ASP A 299 -18.04 9.39 -17.86
C ASP A 299 -17.56 8.97 -16.47
N ALA A 300 -16.35 9.40 -16.10
CA ALA A 300 -15.76 9.15 -14.80
C ALA A 300 -16.64 9.65 -13.64
N LYS A 301 -17.44 10.71 -13.86
CA LYS A 301 -18.28 11.30 -12.81
C LYS A 301 -19.50 10.44 -12.47
N LYS A 302 -19.84 9.46 -13.31
CA LYS A 302 -20.90 8.48 -13.06
C LYS A 302 -20.38 7.16 -12.49
N ALA A 303 -19.06 7.00 -12.44
CA ALA A 303 -18.44 5.76 -12.05
C ALA A 303 -18.45 5.56 -10.54
N VAL A 304 -18.60 4.31 -10.11
CA VAL A 304 -18.40 3.86 -8.72
C VAL A 304 -17.05 3.16 -8.57
N ALA A 305 -16.48 2.65 -9.66
CA ALA A 305 -15.20 1.96 -9.68
C ALA A 305 -14.37 2.27 -10.93
N PHE A 306 -13.06 2.03 -10.85
CA PHE A 306 -12.18 2.02 -12.02
C PHE A 306 -11.11 0.93 -11.94
N ARG A 307 -10.59 0.55 -13.12
CA ARG A 307 -9.35 -0.20 -13.30
C ARG A 307 -8.34 0.68 -14.03
N ILE A 308 -7.11 0.72 -13.55
CA ILE A 308 -5.95 1.25 -14.28
C ILE A 308 -5.04 0.08 -14.66
N ASP A 309 -4.81 -0.12 -15.95
CA ASP A 309 -4.14 -1.29 -16.51
C ASP A 309 -2.73 -0.95 -17.02
N PHE A 310 -1.73 -1.62 -16.46
CA PHE A 310 -0.30 -1.46 -16.78
C PHE A 310 0.25 -2.64 -17.61
N SER A 311 -0.62 -3.56 -18.01
CA SER A 311 -0.22 -4.82 -18.66
C SER A 311 0.57 -4.59 -19.93
N ASP A 312 0.11 -3.67 -20.80
CA ASP A 312 0.77 -3.38 -22.07
C ASP A 312 2.15 -2.73 -21.85
N TYR A 313 2.31 -1.91 -20.81
CA TYR A 313 3.60 -1.33 -20.43
C TYR A 313 4.62 -2.39 -20.04
N ILE A 314 4.19 -3.41 -19.29
CA ILE A 314 5.04 -4.53 -18.90
C ILE A 314 5.31 -5.43 -20.11
N GLN A 315 4.34 -5.67 -20.98
CA GLN A 315 4.53 -6.44 -22.21
C GLN A 315 5.59 -5.84 -23.14
N LYS A 316 5.74 -4.51 -23.18
CA LYS A 316 6.82 -3.83 -23.92
C LYS A 316 8.24 -4.22 -23.45
N GLN A 317 8.39 -4.84 -22.28
CA GLN A 317 9.67 -5.36 -21.81
C GLN A 317 10.10 -6.66 -22.51
N PHE A 318 9.20 -7.30 -23.26
CA PHE A 318 9.52 -8.45 -24.07
C PHE A 318 10.08 -8.00 -25.43
N THR A 319 11.24 -8.53 -25.81
CA THR A 319 11.80 -8.32 -27.16
C THR A 319 11.59 -9.55 -28.02
N GLY A 320 11.18 -9.34 -29.28
CA GLY A 320 10.87 -10.39 -30.24
C GLY A 320 9.38 -10.52 -30.55
N THR A 321 9.03 -11.49 -31.40
CA THR A 321 7.64 -11.81 -31.71
C THR A 321 7.01 -12.59 -30.57
N VAL A 322 5.87 -12.13 -30.04
CA VAL A 322 5.13 -12.83 -29.00
C VAL A 322 4.41 -14.05 -29.60
N ALA A 323 4.88 -15.24 -29.26
CA ALA A 323 4.18 -16.51 -29.49
C ALA A 323 3.29 -16.87 -28.28
N ASP A 324 2.42 -17.87 -28.43
CA ASP A 324 1.46 -18.29 -27.39
C ASP A 324 2.11 -18.82 -26.10
N ASP A 325 3.33 -19.32 -26.21
CA ASP A 325 4.16 -19.86 -25.12
C ASP A 325 5.33 -18.95 -24.75
N SER A 326 5.42 -17.75 -25.34
CA SER A 326 6.46 -16.78 -25.00
C SER A 326 6.32 -16.36 -23.55
N VAL A 327 7.41 -16.50 -22.79
CA VAL A 327 7.51 -16.08 -21.39
C VAL A 327 8.46 -14.90 -21.23
N PHE A 328 8.18 -14.04 -20.26
CA PHE A 328 9.12 -12.99 -19.90
C PHE A 328 10.40 -13.57 -19.32
N TYR A 329 11.54 -12.98 -19.69
CA TYR A 329 12.88 -13.32 -19.19
C TYR A 329 13.60 -12.12 -18.57
N SER A 330 13.06 -10.90 -18.73
CA SER A 330 13.62 -9.66 -18.18
C SER A 330 12.96 -9.31 -16.86
N GLU A 331 13.75 -8.93 -15.86
CA GLU A 331 13.27 -8.45 -14.55
C GLU A 331 13.28 -6.91 -14.42
N ALA A 332 13.51 -6.19 -15.52
CA ALA A 332 13.80 -4.75 -15.49
C ALA A 332 12.78 -3.89 -14.70
N LEU A 333 11.51 -4.26 -14.71
CA LEU A 333 10.47 -3.56 -13.95
C LEU A 333 10.07 -4.26 -12.64
N ALA A 334 10.48 -5.51 -12.41
CA ALA A 334 10.06 -6.28 -11.26
C ALA A 334 10.46 -5.58 -9.95
N GLY A 335 9.53 -5.48 -9.01
CA GLY A 335 9.73 -4.82 -7.72
C GLY A 335 9.76 -3.29 -7.78
N LYS A 336 9.76 -2.66 -8.96
CA LYS A 336 9.71 -1.19 -9.04
C LYS A 336 8.40 -0.66 -8.43
N PRO A 337 8.44 0.45 -7.67
CA PRO A 337 7.25 1.03 -7.07
C PRO A 337 6.30 1.55 -8.14
N VAL A 338 5.01 1.38 -7.94
CA VAL A 338 3.93 1.89 -8.78
C VAL A 338 3.12 2.89 -7.96
N ILE A 339 3.02 4.13 -8.45
CA ILE A 339 2.34 5.22 -7.73
C ILE A 339 1.29 5.83 -8.66
N VAL A 340 0.02 5.79 -8.24
CA VAL A 340 -1.11 6.36 -8.98
C VAL A 340 -1.81 7.40 -8.12
N LYS A 341 -1.71 8.67 -8.51
CA LYS A 341 -2.50 9.76 -7.92
C LYS A 341 -3.73 10.01 -8.76
N TYR A 342 -4.89 10.09 -8.13
CA TYR A 342 -6.16 10.42 -8.80
C TYR A 342 -7.03 11.30 -7.90
N LYS A 343 -7.89 12.12 -8.52
CA LYS A 343 -8.75 13.05 -7.79
C LYS A 343 -10.20 12.62 -7.72
N VAL A 344 -10.80 12.85 -6.56
CA VAL A 344 -12.22 12.63 -6.26
C VAL A 344 -12.83 13.94 -5.78
N HIS A 345 -14.01 14.29 -6.30
CA HIS A 345 -14.76 15.47 -5.90
C HIS A 345 -15.80 15.13 -4.82
N VAL A 346 -15.95 15.98 -3.81
CA VAL A 346 -16.92 15.80 -2.71
C VAL A 346 -18.21 16.57 -3.00
N ASN A 347 -19.29 15.85 -3.32
CA ASN A 347 -20.59 16.42 -3.69
C ASN A 347 -21.50 16.75 -2.50
N ALA A 348 -21.34 16.06 -1.37
CA ALA A 348 -22.33 16.10 -0.29
C ALA A 348 -21.74 15.98 1.11
N ALA A 349 -22.64 15.97 2.10
CA ALA A 349 -22.31 15.64 3.48
C ALA A 349 -21.96 14.15 3.61
N LEU A 350 -20.92 13.87 4.39
CA LEU A 350 -20.33 12.55 4.62
C LEU A 350 -20.61 12.07 6.06
N GLY A 351 -20.68 13.00 7.02
CA GLY A 351 -21.00 12.72 8.41
C GLY A 351 -19.88 11.99 9.15
N THR A 352 -20.21 11.46 10.34
CA THR A 352 -19.24 10.78 11.23
C THR A 352 -18.95 9.33 10.84
N THR A 353 -19.77 8.73 9.97
CA THR A 353 -19.55 7.38 9.40
C THR A 353 -18.66 7.40 8.16
N GLY A 354 -18.58 8.57 7.49
CA GLY A 354 -17.73 8.84 6.36
C GLY A 354 -18.13 8.12 5.07
N VAL A 355 -17.34 8.34 4.03
CA VAL A 355 -17.42 7.61 2.75
C VAL A 355 -16.16 6.79 2.58
N ILE A 356 -16.35 5.50 2.31
CA ILE A 356 -15.28 4.51 2.19
C ILE A 356 -14.81 4.37 0.75
N ASN A 357 -13.50 4.21 0.60
CA ASN A 357 -12.85 3.97 -0.67
C ASN A 357 -11.92 2.75 -0.59
N THR A 358 -12.14 1.75 -1.44
CA THR A 358 -11.52 0.41 -1.34
C THR A 358 -10.61 0.16 -2.54
N PRO A 359 -9.29 0.01 -2.33
CA PRO A 359 -8.36 -0.37 -3.40
C PRO A 359 -8.23 -1.90 -3.57
N GLY A 360 -7.69 -2.33 -4.71
CA GLY A 360 -7.29 -3.71 -4.97
C GLY A 360 -6.25 -3.82 -6.09
N VAL A 361 -5.61 -4.98 -6.21
CA VAL A 361 -4.68 -5.29 -7.29
C VAL A 361 -5.11 -6.57 -7.99
N GLU A 362 -5.22 -6.51 -9.32
CA GLU A 362 -5.44 -7.66 -10.20
C GLU A 362 -4.12 -8.06 -10.86
N TYR A 363 -3.80 -9.36 -10.90
CA TYR A 363 -2.51 -9.83 -11.39
C TYR A 363 -2.58 -11.24 -12.01
N SER A 364 -1.71 -11.51 -12.97
CA SER A 364 -1.41 -12.86 -13.43
C SER A 364 -0.80 -13.69 -12.29
N ASN A 365 -1.39 -14.85 -11.98
CA ASN A 365 -1.00 -15.67 -10.83
C ASN A 365 -0.48 -17.07 -11.18
N LYS A 366 -0.40 -17.44 -12.47
CA LYS A 366 0.07 -18.75 -12.95
C LYS A 366 1.30 -18.61 -13.85
N PRO A 367 2.53 -18.60 -13.32
CA PRO A 367 3.74 -18.59 -14.15
C PRO A 367 3.82 -19.84 -15.04
N GLY A 368 4.33 -19.70 -16.26
CA GLY A 368 4.47 -20.75 -17.28
C GLY A 368 3.16 -21.19 -17.96
N GLU A 369 2.00 -20.85 -17.39
CA GLU A 369 0.69 -21.22 -17.89
C GLU A 369 -0.01 -20.06 -18.60
N GLU A 370 -1.13 -20.36 -19.26
CA GLU A 370 -1.96 -19.34 -19.88
C GLU A 370 -2.51 -18.37 -18.83
N ASN A 371 -2.32 -17.07 -19.08
CA ASN A 371 -2.89 -16.03 -18.25
C ASN A 371 -4.39 -15.94 -18.49
N ASP A 372 -5.17 -16.03 -17.42
CA ASP A 372 -6.62 -15.83 -17.46
C ASP A 372 -6.91 -14.33 -17.31
N LYS A 373 -6.86 -13.58 -18.42
CA LYS A 373 -7.09 -12.13 -18.46
C LYS A 373 -8.44 -11.71 -17.86
N ASP A 374 -9.42 -12.62 -17.93
CA ASP A 374 -10.80 -12.40 -17.49
C ASP A 374 -11.00 -12.84 -16.04
N LYS A 375 -10.13 -13.70 -15.49
CA LYS A 375 -10.10 -14.10 -14.07
C LYS A 375 -8.69 -13.97 -13.48
N PRO A 376 -8.14 -12.75 -13.43
CA PRO A 376 -6.85 -12.52 -12.78
C PRO A 376 -6.96 -12.83 -11.27
N GLY A 377 -5.82 -13.11 -10.63
CA GLY A 377 -5.74 -13.10 -9.18
C GLY A 377 -6.10 -11.71 -8.65
N TYR A 378 -6.68 -11.63 -7.46
CA TYR A 378 -7.15 -10.38 -6.87
C TYR A 378 -6.82 -10.31 -5.38
N ASN A 379 -6.07 -9.28 -4.99
CA ASN A 379 -5.80 -8.98 -3.59
C ASN A 379 -6.43 -7.63 -3.22
N PRO A 380 -7.30 -7.56 -2.19
CA PRO A 380 -7.79 -6.30 -1.69
C PRO A 380 -6.68 -5.55 -0.93
N GLY A 381 -6.70 -4.22 -1.01
CA GLY A 381 -5.86 -3.36 -0.17
C GLY A 381 -6.64 -2.74 0.99
N PRO A 382 -5.93 -2.08 1.93
CA PRO A 382 -6.56 -1.40 3.05
C PRO A 382 -7.41 -0.22 2.57
N GLU A 383 -8.59 -0.09 3.17
CA GLU A 383 -9.57 0.94 2.82
C GLU A 383 -9.22 2.28 3.47
N LYS A 384 -9.73 3.38 2.91
CA LYS A 384 -9.64 4.72 3.52
C LYS A 384 -11.00 5.40 3.52
N LYS A 385 -11.24 6.24 4.53
CA LYS A 385 -12.45 7.06 4.64
C LYS A 385 -12.15 8.55 4.66
N ILE A 386 -13.11 9.32 4.17
CA ILE A 386 -13.17 10.77 4.31
C ILE A 386 -14.46 11.19 5.02
N PHE A 387 -14.40 12.32 5.74
CA PHE A 387 -15.46 12.82 6.62
C PHE A 387 -15.70 14.32 6.42
N ASN A 388 -16.91 14.80 6.71
CA ASN A 388 -17.21 16.22 6.88
C ASN A 388 -18.51 16.38 7.67
N PHE A 389 -18.78 17.58 8.17
CA PHE A 389 -19.71 17.76 9.27
C PHE A 389 -20.76 18.85 8.99
N PRO A 390 -21.97 18.72 9.51
CA PRO A 390 -22.98 19.78 9.43
C PRO A 390 -22.79 20.82 10.54
N VAL A 391 -23.31 22.02 10.32
CA VAL A 391 -23.56 23.01 11.38
C VAL A 391 -24.88 23.70 11.10
N LYS A 392 -25.62 24.01 12.16
CA LYS A 392 -26.82 24.83 12.09
C LYS A 392 -26.60 26.17 12.76
N ILE A 393 -26.88 27.27 12.08
CA ILE A 393 -26.93 28.61 12.67
C ILE A 393 -28.40 28.96 12.93
N ILE A 394 -28.72 29.31 14.18
CA ILE A 394 -30.04 29.79 14.59
C ILE A 394 -29.93 31.28 14.93
N LYS A 395 -30.71 32.10 14.26
CA LYS A 395 -30.76 33.54 14.53
C LYS A 395 -31.88 33.86 15.51
N THR A 396 -31.59 34.64 16.55
CA THR A 396 -32.60 35.11 17.50
C THR A 396 -32.50 36.61 17.79
N ASP A 397 -33.62 37.21 18.20
CA ASP A 397 -33.67 38.54 18.79
C ASP A 397 -33.05 38.48 20.20
N LYS A 398 -32.10 39.37 20.49
CA LYS A 398 -31.37 39.41 21.78
C LYS A 398 -32.29 39.64 22.98
N THR A 399 -33.38 40.36 22.79
CA THR A 399 -34.29 40.77 23.88
C THR A 399 -35.44 39.79 24.04
N THR A 400 -36.07 39.38 22.95
CA THR A 400 -37.28 38.53 23.00
C THR A 400 -36.97 37.04 22.87
N GLY A 401 -35.78 36.67 22.39
CA GLY A 401 -35.40 35.30 22.08
C GLY A 401 -36.13 34.70 20.87
N GLN A 402 -36.98 35.48 20.18
CA GLN A 402 -37.70 35.01 18.99
C GLN A 402 -36.74 34.71 17.85
N LYS A 403 -37.02 33.65 17.09
CA LYS A 403 -36.21 33.27 15.93
C LYS A 403 -36.41 34.27 14.79
N LEU A 404 -35.34 34.59 14.07
CA LEU A 404 -35.30 35.66 13.07
C LEU A 404 -34.98 35.12 11.66
N ALA A 405 -35.86 35.43 10.71
CA ALA A 405 -35.68 35.11 9.31
C ALA A 405 -34.82 36.14 8.56
N ASP A 406 -34.33 35.76 7.38
CA ASP A 406 -33.65 36.61 6.40
C ASP A 406 -32.36 37.30 6.88
N ALA A 407 -31.69 36.75 7.91
CA ALA A 407 -30.28 37.07 8.17
C ALA A 407 -29.42 36.38 7.11
N GLU A 408 -28.48 37.09 6.50
CA GLU A 408 -27.56 36.54 5.49
C GLU A 408 -26.17 36.33 6.09
N PHE A 409 -25.52 35.22 5.71
CA PHE A 409 -24.23 34.80 6.25
C PHE A 409 -23.26 34.36 5.16
N THR A 410 -21.98 34.57 5.44
CA THR A 410 -20.87 33.86 4.78
C THR A 410 -20.03 33.15 5.84
N VAL A 411 -19.75 31.87 5.63
CA VAL A 411 -18.88 31.04 6.46
C VAL A 411 -17.67 30.67 5.66
N THR A 412 -16.47 30.90 6.20
CA THR A 412 -15.20 30.55 5.57
C THR A 412 -14.47 29.51 6.42
N GLY A 413 -14.12 28.38 5.80
CA GLY A 413 -13.39 27.28 6.41
C GLY A 413 -11.87 27.41 6.32
N PRO A 414 -11.13 26.56 7.05
CA PRO A 414 -9.67 26.61 7.09
C PRO A 414 -9.00 26.18 5.77
N ASP A 415 -9.72 25.50 4.88
CA ASP A 415 -9.31 25.14 3.52
C ASP A 415 -9.71 26.19 2.46
N GLY A 416 -10.18 27.36 2.91
CA GLY A 416 -10.70 28.43 2.06
C GLY A 416 -12.02 28.10 1.37
N ALA A 417 -12.71 27.01 1.72
CA ALA A 417 -14.09 26.80 1.30
C ALA A 417 -15.00 27.87 1.89
N THR A 418 -15.99 28.32 1.10
CA THR A 418 -16.96 29.32 1.52
C THR A 418 -18.37 28.78 1.37
N TRP A 419 -19.21 28.99 2.38
CA TRP A 419 -20.64 28.72 2.35
C TRP A 419 -21.38 30.03 2.55
N SER A 420 -22.38 30.31 1.72
CA SER A 420 -23.26 31.45 1.91
C SER A 420 -24.70 30.99 1.99
N GLY A 421 -25.51 31.68 2.77
CA GLY A 421 -26.91 31.33 2.94
C GLY A 421 -27.66 32.35 3.76
N LYS A 422 -28.97 32.15 3.88
CA LYS A 422 -29.84 32.99 4.70
C LYS A 422 -30.72 32.15 5.62
N THR A 423 -31.11 32.72 6.76
CA THR A 423 -32.03 32.03 7.66
C THR A 423 -33.44 31.95 7.06
N GLY A 424 -34.07 30.78 7.20
CA GLY A 424 -35.44 30.56 6.78
C GLY A 424 -36.47 31.21 7.70
N SER A 425 -37.76 30.99 7.43
CA SER A 425 -38.87 31.47 8.26
C SER A 425 -38.84 30.95 9.71
N ASN A 426 -38.20 29.80 9.92
CA ASN A 426 -37.94 29.24 11.24
C ASN A 426 -36.69 29.83 11.92
N GLY A 427 -36.02 30.82 11.30
CA GLY A 427 -34.79 31.45 11.77
C GLY A 427 -33.54 30.57 11.77
N GLU A 428 -33.54 29.49 10.98
CA GLU A 428 -32.42 28.55 10.90
C GLU A 428 -31.75 28.61 9.53
N LEU A 429 -30.43 28.46 9.52
CA LEU A 429 -29.58 28.21 8.36
C LEU A 429 -28.82 26.90 8.62
N SER A 430 -29.09 25.87 7.83
CA SER A 430 -28.33 24.61 7.87
C SER A 430 -27.22 24.68 6.83
N LEU A 431 -26.00 24.34 7.26
CA LEU A 431 -24.85 24.20 6.39
C LEU A 431 -24.31 22.79 6.54
N ASP A 432 -24.00 22.14 5.42
CA ASP A 432 -23.54 20.77 5.41
C ASP A 432 -22.19 20.67 4.70
N GLY A 433 -21.45 19.63 5.08
CA GLY A 433 -20.17 19.32 4.47
C GLY A 433 -19.06 20.29 4.83
N LEU A 434 -19.08 20.84 6.04
CA LEU A 434 -17.97 21.61 6.58
C LEU A 434 -16.80 20.69 6.91
N GLY A 435 -15.66 20.97 6.30
CA GLY A 435 -14.41 20.28 6.51
C GLY A 435 -13.23 21.24 6.63
N GLY A 436 -12.04 20.70 6.55
CA GLY A 436 -10.80 21.45 6.57
C GLY A 436 -9.66 20.61 6.00
N ILE A 437 -8.43 21.09 6.14
CA ILE A 437 -7.24 20.32 5.76
C ILE A 437 -6.82 19.49 6.97
N PHE A 438 -6.94 18.17 6.87
CA PHE A 438 -6.39 17.27 7.88
C PHE A 438 -5.66 16.10 7.21
N LEU A 439 -4.37 16.03 7.51
CA LEU A 439 -3.46 14.98 7.07
C LEU A 439 -2.98 14.21 8.31
N PRO A 440 -3.58 13.06 8.63
CA PRO A 440 -3.06 12.21 9.68
C PRO A 440 -1.69 11.64 9.28
N ASP A 441 -0.82 11.43 10.26
CA ASP A 441 0.40 10.65 10.06
C ASP A 441 0.03 9.17 9.84
N ALA A 442 0.57 8.52 8.82
CA ALA A 442 -0.16 7.57 7.96
C ALA A 442 -0.78 6.31 8.61
N ASP A 443 -0.43 5.93 9.85
CA ASP A 443 -0.76 4.59 10.39
C ASP A 443 -1.28 4.55 11.85
N ALA A 444 -1.45 5.68 12.53
CA ALA A 444 -2.00 5.65 13.90
C ALA A 444 -3.53 5.52 13.87
N GLY A 445 -4.12 4.40 14.29
CA GLY A 445 -5.59 4.20 14.28
C GLY A 445 -6.44 5.19 15.13
N ASN A 446 -5.87 6.30 15.60
CA ASN A 446 -6.50 7.34 16.40
C ASN A 446 -5.88 8.72 16.11
N PHE A 447 -6.68 9.65 15.59
CA PHE A 447 -6.25 11.03 15.33
C PHE A 447 -7.24 12.05 15.86
N SER A 448 -6.76 13.21 16.31
CA SER A 448 -7.62 14.35 16.63
C SER A 448 -7.50 15.43 15.57
N PHE A 449 -8.62 15.98 15.13
CA PHE A 449 -8.66 17.13 14.23
C PHE A 449 -9.34 18.32 14.92
N SER A 450 -9.02 19.53 14.46
CA SER A 450 -9.62 20.77 14.92
C SER A 450 -9.59 21.80 13.80
N HIS A 451 -10.78 22.23 13.36
CA HIS A 451 -10.98 23.14 12.24
C HIS A 451 -11.69 24.39 12.70
N THR A 452 -11.05 25.56 12.55
CA THR A 452 -11.65 26.85 12.91
C THR A 452 -12.24 27.53 11.69
N TYR A 453 -13.49 27.98 11.83
CA TYR A 453 -14.27 28.67 10.81
C TYR A 453 -14.52 30.12 11.24
N THR A 454 -14.58 31.00 10.25
CA THR A 454 -15.02 32.40 10.44
C THR A 454 -16.39 32.57 9.83
N VAL A 455 -17.33 33.08 10.61
CA VAL A 455 -18.69 33.41 10.17
C VAL A 455 -18.84 34.92 10.14
N GLU A 456 -19.31 35.45 9.03
CA GLU A 456 -19.70 36.84 8.85
C GLU A 456 -21.21 36.92 8.63
N GLU A 457 -21.92 37.68 9.45
CA GLU A 457 -23.28 38.10 9.15
C GLU A 457 -23.19 39.25 8.15
N THR A 458 -23.53 38.99 6.89
CA THR A 458 -23.42 39.99 5.82
C THR A 458 -24.62 40.92 5.79
N LYS A 459 -25.74 40.51 6.40
CA LYS A 459 -26.96 41.29 6.50
C LYS A 459 -27.79 40.89 7.72
N ALA A 460 -28.08 41.86 8.57
CA ALA A 460 -28.97 41.68 9.71
C ALA A 460 -30.45 41.57 9.26
N PRO A 461 -31.30 40.83 10.02
CA PRO A 461 -32.74 40.84 9.84
C PRO A 461 -33.33 42.26 9.90
N ALA A 462 -34.48 42.45 9.25
CA ALA A 462 -35.19 43.73 9.31
C ALA A 462 -35.40 44.21 10.76
N GLY A 463 -35.14 45.50 10.99
CA GLY A 463 -35.28 46.12 12.31
C GLY A 463 -34.16 45.79 13.32
N HIS A 464 -33.07 45.16 12.88
CA HIS A 464 -31.90 44.87 13.71
C HIS A 464 -30.65 45.59 13.19
N VAL A 465 -29.69 45.81 14.07
CA VAL A 465 -28.42 46.49 13.75
C VAL A 465 -27.37 45.46 13.35
N LEU A 466 -26.66 45.75 12.26
CA LEU A 466 -25.44 45.03 11.90
C LEU A 466 -24.22 45.79 12.47
N PRO A 467 -23.38 45.17 13.32
CA PRO A 467 -22.18 45.82 13.84
C PRO A 467 -21.11 45.99 12.76
N SER A 468 -20.15 46.88 13.00
CA SER A 468 -19.03 47.12 12.06
C SER A 468 -18.08 45.93 11.92
N ASP A 469 -17.94 45.14 12.99
CA ASP A 469 -17.33 43.81 12.93
C ASP A 469 -18.46 42.78 13.15
N ALA A 470 -19.05 42.35 12.05
CA ALA A 470 -20.15 41.38 12.02
C ALA A 470 -19.66 39.93 11.98
N THR A 471 -18.49 39.66 12.59
CA THR A 471 -17.89 38.33 12.57
C THR A 471 -17.88 37.62 13.92
N PHE A 472 -17.90 36.30 13.89
CA PHE A 472 -17.50 35.44 15.01
C PHE A 472 -16.82 34.18 14.49
N LYS A 473 -16.16 33.44 15.38
CA LYS A 473 -15.46 32.19 15.03
C LYS A 473 -15.98 31.01 15.83
N PHE A 474 -15.98 29.84 15.20
CA PHE A 474 -16.25 28.57 15.87
C PHE A 474 -15.30 27.48 15.39
N THR A 475 -15.17 26.43 16.17
CA THR A 475 -14.31 25.28 15.86
C THR A 475 -15.14 24.01 15.82
N ILE A 476 -14.87 23.15 14.83
CA ILE A 476 -15.31 21.75 14.82
C ILE A 476 -14.09 20.90 15.12
N SER A 477 -14.16 20.08 16.18
CA SER A 477 -13.09 19.16 16.56
C SER A 477 -13.65 17.77 16.80
N GLY A 478 -12.83 16.75 16.64
CA GLY A 478 -13.24 15.38 16.91
C GLY A 478 -12.05 14.43 16.87
N LYS A 479 -12.32 13.15 17.10
CA LYS A 479 -11.33 12.09 17.03
C LYS A 479 -11.74 11.07 15.97
N ILE A 480 -10.87 10.80 15.01
CA ILE A 480 -11.03 9.66 14.11
C ILE A 480 -10.47 8.44 14.83
N THR A 481 -11.27 7.39 14.99
CA THR A 481 -10.89 6.13 15.65
C THR A 481 -11.12 4.97 14.71
N GLY A 482 -10.27 3.93 14.80
CA GLY A 482 -10.33 2.76 13.93
C GLY A 482 -9.61 2.97 12.59
N THR A 483 -9.63 1.93 11.75
CA THR A 483 -8.95 1.89 10.45
C THR A 483 -9.87 1.34 9.37
N GLY A 484 -9.67 1.71 8.10
CA GLY A 484 -10.45 1.15 6.98
C GLY A 484 -11.97 1.33 7.13
N ALA A 485 -12.74 0.26 6.90
CA ALA A 485 -14.19 0.21 7.11
C ALA A 485 -14.64 0.64 8.50
N ASP A 486 -13.83 0.41 9.54
CA ASP A 486 -14.19 0.69 10.93
C ASP A 486 -13.87 2.12 11.36
N ALA A 487 -13.18 2.89 10.51
CA ALA A 487 -12.87 4.28 10.82
C ALA A 487 -14.15 5.10 11.00
N THR A 488 -14.25 5.81 12.13
CA THR A 488 -15.39 6.67 12.49
C THR A 488 -14.93 7.89 13.25
N VAL A 489 -15.76 8.93 13.30
CA VAL A 489 -15.51 10.12 14.10
C VAL A 489 -16.26 10.04 15.43
N THR A 490 -15.50 10.05 16.53
CA THR A 490 -15.98 10.16 17.91
C THR A 490 -15.63 11.53 18.49
N ASP A 491 -16.17 11.83 19.68
CA ASP A 491 -15.90 13.07 20.41
C ASP A 491 -16.09 14.36 19.58
N LEU A 492 -17.03 14.34 18.64
CA LEU A 492 -17.33 15.50 17.79
C LEU A 492 -17.86 16.65 18.65
N LYS A 493 -17.13 17.76 18.65
CA LYS A 493 -17.38 18.94 19.46
C LYS A 493 -17.40 20.20 18.64
N TYR A 494 -18.33 21.08 18.98
CA TYR A 494 -18.44 22.43 18.46
C TYR A 494 -18.17 23.41 19.59
N THR A 495 -17.28 24.38 19.37
CA THR A 495 -16.92 25.38 20.37
C THR A 495 -16.80 26.76 19.75
N LEU A 496 -17.06 27.82 20.52
CA LEU A 496 -16.71 29.17 20.10
C LEU A 496 -15.21 29.35 20.18
N ALA A 497 -14.64 29.98 19.16
CA ALA A 497 -13.25 30.41 19.16
C ALA A 497 -13.18 31.91 19.43
N SER A 498 -12.04 32.36 19.94
CA SER A 498 -11.80 33.79 20.19
C SER A 498 -11.75 34.59 18.89
N GLY A 499 -12.40 35.75 18.88
CA GLY A 499 -12.32 36.74 17.80
C GLY A 499 -13.66 37.05 17.15
N GLY A 500 -13.72 38.27 16.57
CA GLY A 500 -14.89 38.83 15.94
C GLY A 500 -15.82 39.58 16.90
N GLY A 501 -16.46 40.63 16.41
CA GLY A 501 -17.31 41.54 17.19
C GLY A 501 -18.62 40.91 17.68
N LEU A 502 -19.02 39.78 17.10
CA LEU A 502 -20.22 39.03 17.48
C LEU A 502 -19.96 37.87 18.44
N GLN A 503 -18.73 37.63 18.88
CA GLN A 503 -18.41 36.46 19.72
C GLN A 503 -19.28 36.37 20.98
N SER A 504 -19.51 37.49 21.69
CA SER A 504 -20.33 37.51 22.91
C SER A 504 -21.84 37.39 22.66
N PHE A 505 -22.26 37.31 21.41
CA PHE A 505 -23.66 37.17 20.96
C PHE A 505 -23.94 35.77 20.43
N ALA A 506 -22.90 34.94 20.32
CA ALA A 506 -22.99 33.56 19.89
C ALA A 506 -23.00 32.63 21.11
N THR A 507 -23.75 31.54 21.03
CA THR A 507 -23.69 30.39 21.95
C THR A 507 -23.70 29.10 21.15
N VAL A 508 -23.13 28.02 21.69
CA VAL A 508 -23.01 26.74 20.98
C VAL A 508 -23.67 25.62 21.79
N ASP A 509 -24.54 24.86 21.12
CA ASP A 509 -25.04 23.56 21.58
C ASP A 509 -24.33 22.48 20.75
N SER A 510 -23.25 21.94 21.32
CA SER A 510 -22.40 20.96 20.64
C SER A 510 -23.12 19.64 20.36
N ALA A 511 -24.07 19.24 21.21
CA ALA A 511 -24.80 17.99 21.03
C ALA A 511 -25.75 18.04 19.82
N LYS A 512 -26.20 19.25 19.47
CA LYS A 512 -27.09 19.50 18.32
C LYS A 512 -26.37 20.10 17.12
N ALA A 513 -25.03 20.19 17.13
CA ALA A 513 -24.25 20.87 16.09
C ALA A 513 -24.81 22.28 15.76
N THR A 514 -25.23 23.02 16.79
CA THR A 514 -26.01 24.26 16.62
C THR A 514 -25.28 25.45 17.24
N ILE A 515 -25.24 26.55 16.50
CA ILE A 515 -24.76 27.86 16.96
C ILE A 515 -25.95 28.81 16.98
N THR A 516 -26.25 29.40 18.13
CA THR A 516 -27.28 30.45 18.23
C THR A 516 -26.60 31.80 18.21
N LEU A 517 -26.99 32.68 17.30
CA LEU A 517 -26.48 34.04 17.18
C LEU A 517 -27.60 35.06 17.44
N GLN A 518 -27.40 35.92 18.42
CA GLN A 518 -28.35 36.96 18.81
C GLN A 518 -28.13 38.27 18.04
N ASN A 519 -29.20 38.95 17.59
CA ASN A 519 -29.12 40.32 17.06
C ASN A 519 -29.81 41.31 17.97
N ALA A 520 -29.20 42.48 18.09
CA ALA A 520 -29.74 43.59 18.86
C ALA A 520 -30.50 44.56 17.96
N LYS A 521 -31.49 45.25 18.53
CA LYS A 521 -32.24 46.32 17.82
C LYS A 521 -31.55 47.67 17.93
N ASN A 522 -30.67 47.85 18.91
CA ASN A 522 -30.04 49.14 19.20
C ASN A 522 -28.51 49.00 19.28
N ILE A 523 -27.79 50.03 18.82
CA ILE A 523 -26.32 50.11 18.88
C ILE A 523 -25.82 50.03 20.34
N THR A 524 -26.58 50.55 21.30
CA THR A 524 -26.22 50.52 22.73
C THR A 524 -26.21 49.11 23.34
N GLN A 525 -26.81 48.14 22.67
CA GLN A 525 -26.83 46.74 23.09
C GLN A 525 -25.68 45.93 22.48
N LEU A 526 -24.92 46.51 21.55
CA LEU A 526 -23.69 45.94 20.99
C LEU A 526 -22.56 46.03 22.03
N PRO A 527 -21.55 45.15 21.98
CA PRO A 527 -20.44 45.24 22.92
C PRO A 527 -19.72 46.57 22.66
N LEU A 528 -19.44 47.31 23.72
CA LEU A 528 -18.71 48.58 23.62
C LEU A 528 -17.32 48.29 23.00
N THR A 529 -17.08 48.80 21.80
CA THR A 529 -15.81 48.67 21.07
C THR A 529 -14.62 49.34 21.79
N GLY A 530 -14.86 49.96 22.95
CA GLY A 530 -13.87 50.70 23.73
C GLY A 530 -12.77 49.87 24.39
N ALA A 531 -12.96 48.56 24.63
CA ALA A 531 -11.93 47.75 25.32
C ALA A 531 -10.69 47.43 24.45
N ALA A 532 -10.86 47.32 23.13
CA ALA A 532 -9.74 47.16 22.20
C ALA A 532 -9.00 48.49 21.94
N GLY A 533 -9.75 49.61 21.87
CA GLY A 533 -9.18 50.95 21.75
C GLY A 533 -8.30 51.34 22.95
N THR A 534 -8.75 51.05 24.18
CA THR A 534 -7.94 51.34 25.38
C THR A 534 -6.67 50.49 25.46
N ALA A 535 -6.68 49.23 25.02
CA ALA A 535 -5.49 48.38 25.01
C ALA A 535 -4.39 48.93 24.08
N MET A 536 -4.75 49.48 22.91
CA MET A 536 -3.81 50.12 21.98
C MET A 536 -3.25 51.44 22.56
N PHE A 537 -4.06 52.22 23.26
CA PHE A 537 -3.58 53.43 23.95
C PHE A 537 -2.73 53.13 25.19
N VAL A 538 -3.00 52.04 25.92
CA VAL A 538 -2.17 51.60 27.06
C VAL A 538 -0.82 51.08 26.59
N THR A 539 -0.77 50.33 25.47
CA THR A 539 0.49 49.89 24.87
C THR A 539 1.30 51.06 24.30
N LEU A 540 0.67 52.03 23.60
CA LEU A 540 1.34 53.27 23.21
C LEU A 540 1.83 54.08 24.42
N GLY A 541 1.04 54.16 25.49
CA GLY A 541 1.41 54.83 26.74
C GLY A 541 2.63 54.19 27.40
N LEU A 542 2.71 52.86 27.42
CA LEU A 542 3.86 52.11 27.93
C LEU A 542 5.11 52.29 27.06
N VAL A 543 4.95 52.34 25.72
CA VAL A 543 6.07 52.62 24.80
C VAL A 543 6.60 54.04 24.97
N LEU A 544 5.71 55.03 25.10
CA LEU A 544 6.09 56.43 25.34
C LEU A 544 6.75 56.61 26.72
N ALA A 545 6.23 55.94 27.76
CA ALA A 545 6.85 55.94 29.08
C ALA A 545 8.24 55.27 29.06
N GLY A 546 8.39 54.16 28.33
CA GLY A 546 9.68 53.48 28.12
C GLY A 546 10.70 54.35 27.38
N ALA A 547 10.28 55.06 26.32
CA ALA A 547 11.12 56.00 25.58
C ALA A 547 11.56 57.20 26.45
N ALA A 548 10.65 57.75 27.27
CA ALA A 548 10.97 58.83 28.20
C ALA A 548 11.99 58.40 29.27
N PHE A 549 11.87 57.17 29.79
CA PHE A 549 12.82 56.61 30.76
C PHE A 549 14.21 56.39 30.15
N ALA A 550 14.27 55.88 28.91
CA ALA A 550 15.52 55.69 28.18
C ALA A 550 16.24 57.03 27.87
N VAL A 551 15.50 58.09 27.54
CA VAL A 551 16.07 59.43 27.33
C VAL A 551 16.55 60.05 28.65
N HIS A 552 15.80 59.89 29.75
CA HIS A 552 16.20 60.42 31.06
C HIS A 552 17.49 59.77 31.58
N THR A 553 17.63 58.44 31.42
CA THR A 553 18.83 57.71 31.82
C THR A 553 20.05 58.05 30.97
N LYS A 554 19.87 58.23 29.65
CA LYS A 554 20.95 58.66 28.73
C LYS A 554 21.36 60.13 28.91
N SER A 555 20.42 61.00 29.27
CA SER A 555 20.71 62.40 29.63
C SER A 555 21.60 62.52 30.87
N ARG A 556 21.35 61.68 31.90
CA ARG A 556 22.18 61.64 33.11
C ARG A 556 23.57 61.08 32.88
N SER A 557 23.75 60.12 31.96
CA SER A 557 25.09 59.62 31.62
C SER A 557 25.90 60.63 30.80
N ALA A 558 25.26 61.38 29.90
CA ALA A 558 25.88 62.47 29.15
C ALA A 558 26.30 63.65 30.04
N SER A 559 25.47 64.01 31.03
CA SER A 559 25.82 65.05 32.02
C SER A 559 26.99 64.66 32.93
N ARG A 560 27.16 63.36 33.22
CA ARG A 560 28.35 62.85 33.95
C ARG A 560 29.60 62.80 33.08
N ALA A 561 29.48 62.61 31.77
CA ALA A 561 30.60 62.62 30.83
C ALA A 561 31.15 64.04 30.56
N LEU A 562 30.31 65.07 30.71
CA LEU A 562 30.71 66.49 30.56
C LEU A 562 31.32 67.12 31.82
N ARG A 563 31.47 66.36 32.92
CA ARG A 563 32.01 66.83 34.21
C ARG A 563 33.32 66.14 34.62
N ARG A 564 34.06 65.56 33.67
CA ARG A 564 35.44 65.09 33.86
C ARG A 564 36.41 65.87 33.02
#